data_AF-A0A927E3N5-F1
#
_entry.id   AF-A0A927E3N5-F1
#
_cell.length_a   1.000
_cell.length_b   1.000
_cell.length_c   1.000
_cell.angle_alpha   90.00
_cell.angle_beta   90.00
_cell.angle_gamma   90.00
#
_symmetry.space_group_name_H-M   'P 1'
#
loop_
_entity.id
_entity.type
_entity.pdbx_description
1 polymer ?
#
loop_
_entity_poly.entity_id
_entity_poly.type
_entity_poly.pdbx_seq_one_letter_code
_entity_poly.pdbx_strand_id
1 'polypeptide(L)'
;MTHDEKIVEAVARAIEGEIDTIELVSASPETIRRLKAARIARAAITAYQAEAWQPELVWTEPAPPNGKSCFYDHVLAETPFGKFSIEWKSWKAHDTYAVMFCDGFVGAKTTLDGAKLLAADWFAKRVRACIPPAPKATP
;
A
#
# COMPACT_ATOMS: atom_id res chain seq x y z
N MET A 1 -28.66 15.95 -28.21
CA MET A 1 -27.38 15.29 -27.90
C MET A 1 -26.60 15.16 -29.20
N THR A 2 -25.49 15.89 -29.32
CA THR A 2 -24.64 15.93 -30.51
C THR A 2 -23.80 14.64 -30.63
N HIS A 3 -23.23 14.38 -31.81
CA HIS A 3 -22.37 13.20 -32.03
C HIS A 3 -21.16 13.20 -31.09
N ASP A 4 -20.59 14.39 -30.83
CA ASP A 4 -19.45 14.55 -29.95
C ASP A 4 -19.79 14.30 -28.47
N GLU A 5 -20.98 14.70 -28.02
CA GLU A 5 -21.45 14.42 -26.64
C GLU A 5 -21.56 12.91 -26.38
N LYS A 6 -22.01 12.13 -27.36
CA LYS A 6 -22.09 10.67 -27.25
C LYS A 6 -20.71 10.01 -27.18
N ILE A 7 -19.72 10.54 -27.90
CA ILE A 7 -18.34 10.05 -27.86
C ILE A 7 -17.72 10.32 -26.50
N VAL A 8 -17.93 11.50 -25.92
CA VAL A 8 -17.41 11.86 -24.60
C VAL A 8 -18.02 10.97 -23.51
N GLU A 9 -19.33 10.69 -23.58
CA GLU A 9 -20.02 9.82 -22.62
C GLU A 9 -19.57 8.34 -22.73
N ALA A 10 -19.42 7.83 -23.96
CA ALA A 10 -18.87 6.48 -24.18
C ALA A 10 -17.41 6.35 -23.71
N VAL A 11 -16.61 7.41 -23.88
CA VAL A 11 -15.22 7.48 -23.38
C VAL A 11 -15.19 7.46 -21.85
N ALA A 12 -16.06 8.23 -21.18
CA ALA A 12 -16.15 8.27 -19.73
C ALA A 12 -16.51 6.88 -19.15
N ARG A 13 -17.50 6.20 -19.73
CA ARG A 13 -17.94 4.86 -19.30
C ARG A 13 -16.90 3.76 -19.58
N ALA A 14 -16.17 3.87 -20.69
CA ALA A 14 -15.04 2.99 -20.98
C ALA A 14 -13.85 3.21 -20.02
N ILE A 15 -13.66 4.44 -19.51
CA ILE A 15 -12.65 4.76 -18.49
C ILE A 15 -13.05 4.21 -17.11
N GLU A 16 -14.36 4.16 -16.81
CA GLU A 16 -14.90 3.61 -15.56
C GLU A 16 -14.96 2.07 -15.53
N GLY A 17 -14.66 1.40 -16.65
CA GLY A 17 -14.62 -0.06 -16.74
C GLY A 17 -15.98 -0.72 -16.98
N GLU A 18 -17.00 0.06 -17.37
CA GLU A 18 -18.36 -0.44 -17.61
C GLU A 18 -18.59 -1.01 -19.02
N ILE A 19 -17.63 -0.88 -19.95
CA ILE A 19 -17.82 -1.30 -21.34
C ILE A 19 -16.61 -2.08 -21.84
N ASP A 20 -16.82 -3.37 -22.13
CA ASP A 20 -15.83 -4.24 -22.75
C ASP A 20 -15.89 -4.06 -24.28
N THR A 21 -14.91 -3.31 -24.81
CA THR A 21 -14.41 -3.25 -26.20
C THR A 21 -15.34 -3.10 -27.43
N ILE A 22 -16.67 -3.08 -27.36
CA ILE A 22 -17.52 -3.22 -28.57
C ILE A 22 -18.49 -2.04 -28.76
N GLU A 23 -18.00 -0.81 -28.90
CA GLU A 23 -18.66 0.25 -29.71
C GLU A 23 -17.62 1.21 -30.34
N LEU A 24 -16.38 0.75 -30.55
CA LEU A 24 -15.29 1.54 -31.11
C LEU A 24 -15.19 1.46 -32.65
N VAL A 25 -16.24 1.00 -33.33
CA VAL A 25 -16.23 0.71 -34.78
C VAL A 25 -16.41 1.98 -35.63
N SER A 26 -16.71 3.14 -35.03
CA SER A 26 -16.86 4.44 -35.73
C SER A 26 -15.91 5.53 -35.23
N ALA A 27 -15.00 5.24 -34.30
CA ALA A 27 -14.12 6.24 -33.73
C ALA A 27 -12.94 6.57 -34.68
N SER A 28 -12.62 7.85 -34.79
CA SER A 28 -11.46 8.29 -35.58
C SER A 28 -10.15 7.69 -35.03
N PRO A 29 -9.10 7.50 -35.87
CA PRO A 29 -7.79 7.02 -35.41
C PRO A 29 -7.20 7.86 -34.27
N GLU A 30 -7.50 9.16 -34.24
CA GLU A 30 -7.07 10.07 -33.17
C GLU A 30 -7.80 9.78 -31.84
N THR A 31 -9.11 9.50 -31.89
CA THR A 31 -9.90 9.09 -30.73
C THR A 31 -9.36 7.79 -30.12
N ILE A 32 -9.02 6.81 -30.97
CA ILE A 32 -8.42 5.54 -30.53
C ILE A 32 -7.06 5.79 -29.85
N ARG A 33 -6.22 6.69 -30.40
CA ARG A 33 -4.92 7.04 -29.81
C ARG A 33 -5.09 7.71 -28.45
N ARG A 34 -6.02 8.65 -28.31
CA ARG A 34 -6.32 9.34 -27.05
C ARG A 34 -6.84 8.38 -25.99
N LEU A 35 -7.73 7.46 -26.35
CA LEU A 35 -8.25 6.43 -25.45
C LEU A 35 -7.15 5.48 -24.94
N LYS A 36 -6.27 5.00 -25.83
CA LYS A 36 -5.11 4.19 -25.43
C LYS A 36 -4.18 4.95 -24.49
N ALA A 37 -3.88 6.20 -24.78
CA ALA A 37 -3.04 7.04 -23.93
C ALA A 37 -3.68 7.28 -22.55
N ALA A 38 -4.99 7.56 -22.50
CA ALA A 38 -5.72 7.74 -21.25
C ALA A 38 -5.71 6.47 -20.38
N ARG A 39 -5.87 5.29 -20.98
CA ARG A 39 -5.80 4.00 -20.27
C ARG A 39 -4.41 3.73 -19.70
N ILE A 40 -3.35 4.03 -20.47
CA ILE A 40 -1.96 3.91 -19.99
C ILE A 40 -1.71 4.89 -18.83
N ALA A 41 -2.14 6.14 -18.96
CA ALA A 41 -2.01 7.14 -17.89
C ALA A 41 -2.75 6.72 -16.62
N ARG A 42 -3.97 6.20 -16.74
CA ARG A 42 -4.74 5.69 -15.60
C ARG A 42 -4.03 4.50 -14.93
N ALA A 43 -3.57 3.53 -15.73
CA ALA A 43 -2.81 2.39 -15.21
C ALA A 43 -1.53 2.85 -14.48
N ALA A 44 -0.83 3.85 -15.01
CA ALA A 44 0.34 4.44 -14.37
C ALA A 44 0.00 5.18 -13.07
N ILE A 45 -1.09 5.95 -13.01
CA ILE A 45 -1.56 6.64 -11.80
C ILE A 45 -1.98 5.62 -10.73
N THR A 46 -2.71 4.58 -11.12
CA THR A 46 -3.11 3.51 -10.20
C THR A 46 -1.91 2.73 -9.69
N ALA A 47 -0.93 2.42 -10.55
CA ALA A 47 0.32 1.79 -10.13
C ALA A 47 1.11 2.70 -9.18
N TYR A 48 1.22 3.99 -9.47
CA TYR A 48 1.87 4.97 -8.60
C TYR A 48 1.16 5.08 -7.24
N GLN A 49 -0.17 5.12 -7.20
CA GLN A 49 -0.94 5.16 -5.96
C GLN A 49 -0.81 3.84 -5.16
N ALA A 50 -0.72 2.69 -5.82
CA ALA A 50 -0.49 1.40 -5.17
C ALA A 50 0.95 1.26 -4.64
N GLU A 51 1.93 1.88 -5.30
CA GLU A 51 3.31 1.97 -4.82
C GLU A 51 3.47 2.96 -3.66
N ALA A 52 2.71 4.05 -3.67
CA ALA A 52 2.74 5.13 -2.68
C ALA A 52 1.91 4.84 -1.42
N TRP A 53 1.01 3.84 -1.44
CA TRP A 53 0.27 3.47 -0.24
C TRP A 53 1.18 2.74 0.75
N GLN A 54 1.66 3.48 1.74
CA GLN A 54 2.27 2.95 2.95
C GLN A 54 1.22 2.99 4.06
N PRO A 55 0.73 1.85 4.55
CA PRO A 55 -0.17 1.86 5.70
C PRO A 55 0.55 2.42 6.92
N GLU A 56 0.01 3.50 7.49
CA GLU A 56 0.54 4.12 8.70
C GLU A 56 0.25 3.21 9.90
N LEU A 57 1.31 2.78 10.59
CA LEU A 57 1.20 2.06 11.85
C LEU A 57 0.98 3.08 12.97
N VAL A 58 -0.13 2.94 13.69
CA VAL A 58 -0.43 3.77 14.87
C VAL A 58 0.32 3.20 16.06
N TRP A 59 1.34 3.92 16.53
CA TRP A 59 2.18 3.52 17.65
C TRP A 59 1.65 4.07 18.97
N THR A 60 1.80 3.30 20.04
CA THR A 60 1.69 3.83 21.41
C THR A 60 2.85 4.76 21.73
N GLU A 61 2.69 5.56 22.78
CA GLU A 61 3.82 6.23 23.41
C GLU A 61 4.86 5.23 23.94
N PRO A 62 6.14 5.62 24.03
CA PRO A 62 7.17 4.82 24.68
C PRO A 62 6.78 4.45 26.12
N ALA A 63 6.80 3.15 26.41
CA ALA A 63 6.53 2.61 27.73
C ALA A 63 7.78 1.95 28.32
N PRO A 64 8.02 2.07 29.64
CA PRO A 64 9.12 1.39 30.30
C PRO A 64 8.87 -0.14 30.37
N PRO A 65 9.90 -0.93 30.73
CA PRO A 65 9.73 -2.35 31.03
C PRO A 65 8.61 -2.58 32.05
N ASN A 66 7.74 -3.55 31.78
CA ASN A 66 6.64 -3.90 32.68
C ASN A 66 6.83 -5.23 33.41
N GLY A 67 7.88 -5.99 33.04
CA GLY A 67 8.27 -7.24 33.71
C GLY A 67 7.30 -8.41 33.53
N LYS A 68 6.23 -8.25 32.74
CA LYS A 68 5.22 -9.28 32.48
C LYS A 68 5.20 -9.70 31.01
N SER A 69 4.96 -8.72 30.15
CA SER A 69 4.87 -8.91 28.70
C SER A 69 6.07 -8.32 27.95
N CYS A 70 6.79 -7.39 28.57
CA CYS A 70 8.02 -6.85 28.02
C CYS A 70 9.01 -6.48 29.13
N PHE A 71 10.23 -6.98 29.00
CA PHE A 71 11.35 -6.67 29.91
C PHE A 71 12.18 -5.49 29.43
N TYR A 72 11.78 -4.84 28.34
CA TYR A 72 12.48 -3.75 27.68
C TYR A 72 11.57 -2.52 27.54
N ASP A 73 12.17 -1.36 27.31
CA ASP A 73 11.42 -0.20 26.85
C ASP A 73 10.82 -0.51 25.49
N HIS A 74 9.60 -0.05 25.24
CA HIS A 74 8.89 -0.45 24.04
C HIS A 74 7.86 0.55 23.54
N VAL A 75 7.56 0.46 22.24
CA VAL A 75 6.33 0.97 21.63
C VAL A 75 5.61 -0.19 20.95
N LEU A 76 4.28 -0.10 20.88
CA LEU A 76 3.44 -1.13 20.30
C LEU A 76 2.59 -0.55 19.17
N ALA A 77 2.29 -1.36 18.16
CA ALA A 77 1.28 -1.04 17.16
C ALA A 77 0.44 -2.29 16.89
N GLU A 78 -0.89 -2.12 16.87
CA GLU A 78 -1.81 -3.19 16.53
C GLU A 78 -2.22 -3.09 15.06
N THR A 79 -2.27 -4.24 14.39
CA THR A 79 -2.71 -4.35 13.00
C THR A 79 -3.69 -5.51 12.86
N PRO A 80 -4.49 -5.56 11.78
CA PRO A 80 -5.34 -6.72 11.50
C PRO A 80 -4.58 -8.05 11.36
N PHE A 81 -3.28 -8.04 11.10
CA PHE A 81 -2.48 -9.26 11.01
C PHE A 81 -1.84 -9.68 12.34
N GLY A 82 -1.84 -8.81 13.34
CA GLY A 82 -1.14 -9.03 14.60
C GLY A 82 -0.47 -7.76 15.12
N LYS A 83 0.33 -7.94 16.17
CA LYS A 83 0.94 -6.85 16.94
C LYS A 83 2.41 -6.69 16.57
N PHE A 84 2.85 -5.45 16.37
CA PHE A 84 4.25 -5.09 16.40
C PHE A 84 4.67 -4.65 17.80
N SER A 85 5.89 -4.99 18.18
CA SER A 85 6.64 -4.30 19.24
C SER A 85 7.97 -3.80 18.69
N ILE A 86 8.37 -2.61 19.12
CA ILE A 86 9.75 -2.15 18.98
C ILE A 86 10.32 -2.09 20.38
N GLU A 87 11.42 -2.78 20.63
CA GLU A 87 11.99 -2.99 21.96
C GLU A 87 13.44 -2.49 22.02
N TRP A 88 13.79 -1.80 23.09
CA TRP A 88 15.16 -1.31 23.33
C TRP A 88 15.50 -1.26 24.82
N LYS A 89 16.79 -1.15 25.13
CA LYS A 89 17.29 -1.08 26.52
C LYS A 89 17.66 0.36 26.82
N SER A 90 16.79 1.11 27.51
CA SER A 90 17.09 2.51 27.86
C SER A 90 18.28 2.67 28.81
N TRP A 91 18.60 1.64 29.59
CA TRP A 91 19.73 1.62 30.53
C TRP A 91 21.09 1.32 29.88
N LYS A 92 21.15 1.17 28.55
CA LYS A 92 22.40 1.08 27.78
C LYS A 92 22.52 2.30 26.88
N ALA A 93 23.76 2.73 26.62
CA ALA A 93 24.02 3.60 25.46
C ALA A 93 23.42 2.89 24.23
N HIS A 94 22.49 3.55 23.56
CA HIS A 94 21.53 2.89 22.68
C HIS A 94 22.21 2.28 21.44
N ASP A 95 22.29 0.96 21.37
CA ASP A 95 22.91 0.31 20.21
C ASP A 95 21.87 -0.09 19.15
N THR A 96 20.62 -0.40 19.56
CA THR A 96 19.64 -0.99 18.65
C THR A 96 18.20 -0.98 19.19
N TYR A 97 17.26 -0.72 18.29
CA TYR A 97 15.82 -0.88 18.42
C TYR A 97 15.39 -2.13 17.65
N ALA A 98 15.01 -3.19 18.35
CA ALA A 98 14.59 -4.44 17.75
C ALA A 98 13.11 -4.38 17.37
N VAL A 99 12.78 -4.74 16.14
CA VAL A 99 11.41 -4.82 15.63
C VAL A 99 10.96 -6.28 15.69
N MET A 100 9.85 -6.50 16.38
CA MET A 100 9.19 -7.79 16.51
C MET A 100 7.79 -7.71 15.91
N PHE A 101 7.33 -8.82 15.33
CA PHE A 101 5.94 -8.99 14.90
C PHE A 101 5.39 -10.29 15.47
N CYS A 102 4.34 -10.18 16.29
CA CYS A 102 3.91 -11.23 17.21
C CYS A 102 5.12 -11.72 18.02
N ASP A 103 5.51 -12.99 17.88
CA ASP A 103 6.66 -13.58 18.57
C ASP A 103 7.92 -13.69 17.67
N GLY A 104 7.89 -13.12 16.46
CA GLY A 104 8.95 -13.23 15.47
C GLY A 104 9.82 -11.98 15.36
N PHE A 105 11.13 -12.18 15.21
CA PHE A 105 12.06 -11.09 14.92
C PHE A 105 11.97 -10.65 13.45
N VAL A 106 11.79 -9.35 13.21
CA VAL A 106 11.72 -8.75 11.87
C VAL A 106 13.07 -8.15 11.48
N GLY A 107 13.74 -7.48 12.41
CA GLY A 107 15.02 -6.80 12.18
C GLY A 107 15.31 -5.75 13.26
N ALA A 108 16.38 -4.97 13.10
CA ALA A 108 16.73 -3.93 14.05
C ALA A 108 17.34 -2.70 13.36
N LYS A 109 17.23 -1.54 14.01
CA LYS A 109 17.77 -0.25 13.54
C LYS A 109 18.40 0.52 14.69
N THR A 110 19.25 1.48 14.38
CA THR A 110 19.94 2.32 15.38
C THR A 110 19.10 3.49 15.87
N THR A 111 17.95 3.76 15.25
CA THR A 111 17.01 4.80 15.65
C THR A 111 15.58 4.26 15.73
N LEU A 112 14.75 4.85 16.61
CA LEU A 112 13.34 4.46 16.75
C LEU A 112 12.56 4.69 15.45
N ASP A 113 12.74 5.84 14.80
CA ASP A 113 12.05 6.14 13.54
C ASP A 113 12.48 5.19 12.42
N GLY A 114 13.76 4.82 12.36
CA GLY A 114 14.24 3.80 11.43
C GLY A 114 13.57 2.44 11.67
N ALA A 115 13.39 2.06 12.93
CA ALA A 115 12.69 0.83 13.31
C ALA A 115 11.19 0.88 12.94
N LYS A 116 10.52 2.03 13.13
CA LYS A 116 9.14 2.25 12.69
C LYS A 116 8.99 2.12 11.17
N LEU A 117 9.91 2.70 10.39
CA LEU A 117 9.93 2.56 8.93
C LEU A 117 10.13 1.09 8.50
N LEU A 118 11.04 0.36 9.17
CA LEU A 118 11.24 -1.06 8.90
C LEU A 118 9.95 -1.88 9.13
N ALA A 119 9.23 -1.60 10.22
CA ALA A 119 7.96 -2.24 10.52
C ALA A 119 6.88 -1.90 9.47
N ALA A 120 6.79 -0.63 9.06
CA ALA A 120 5.86 -0.17 8.02
C ALA A 120 6.14 -0.85 6.67
N ASP A 121 7.40 -0.94 6.25
CA ASP A 121 7.81 -1.63 5.02
C ASP A 121 7.46 -3.12 5.06
N TRP A 122 7.66 -3.77 6.21
CA TRP A 122 7.29 -5.17 6.40
C TRP A 122 5.77 -5.35 6.32
N PHE A 123 5.00 -4.48 7.00
CA PHE A 123 3.55 -4.51 6.98
C PHE A 123 2.99 -4.29 5.57
N ALA A 124 3.53 -3.31 4.83
CA ALA A 124 3.15 -3.04 3.46
C ALA A 124 3.36 -4.26 2.53
N LYS A 125 4.50 -4.96 2.67
CA LYS A 125 4.76 -6.21 1.92
C LYS A 125 3.72 -7.28 2.24
N ARG A 126 3.33 -7.40 3.51
CA ARG A 126 2.31 -8.34 3.96
C ARG A 126 0.94 -8.01 3.36
N VAL A 127 0.53 -6.74 3.37
CA VAL A 127 -0.75 -6.32 2.76
C VAL A 127 -0.74 -6.60 1.25
N ARG A 128 0.35 -6.25 0.55
CA ARG A 128 0.46 -6.50 -0.91
C ARG A 128 0.33 -7.98 -1.26
N ALA A 129 0.88 -8.87 -0.43
CA ALA A 129 0.75 -10.32 -0.64
C ALA A 129 -0.71 -10.83 -0.50
N CYS A 130 -1.59 -10.07 0.15
CA CYS A 130 -3.01 -10.40 0.27
C CYS A 130 -3.87 -9.85 -0.88
N ILE A 131 -3.33 -8.98 -1.73
CA ILE A 131 -4.08 -8.44 -2.88
C ILE A 131 -4.06 -9.51 -3.98
N PRO A 132 -5.22 -10.08 -4.36
CA PRO A 132 -5.27 -11.08 -5.42
C PRO A 132 -4.78 -10.47 -6.75
N PRO A 133 -4.10 -11.26 -7.60
CA PRO A 133 -3.75 -10.80 -8.93
C PRO A 133 -5.03 -10.42 -9.69
N ALA A 134 -4.92 -9.41 -10.56
CA ALA A 134 -6.04 -9.01 -11.41
C ALA A 134 -6.60 -10.24 -12.15
N PRO A 135 -7.93 -10.39 -12.24
CA PRO A 135 -8.53 -11.50 -12.97
C PRO A 135 -7.95 -11.51 -14.39
N LYS A 136 -7.47 -12.68 -14.81
CA LYS A 136 -7.00 -12.85 -16.20
C LYS A 136 -8.21 -12.60 -17.09
N ALA A 137 -8.09 -11.69 -18.06
CA ALA A 137 -9.11 -11.54 -19.08
C ALA A 137 -9.27 -12.89 -19.79
N THR A 138 -10.44 -13.50 -19.62
CA THR A 138 -10.81 -14.72 -20.34
C THR A 138 -10.94 -14.34 -21.82
N PRO A 139 -10.31 -15.11 -22.75
CA PRO A 139 -10.40 -14.84 -24.18
C PRO A 139 -11.82 -14.99 -24.73
#